data_AF-K1ZJW8-F1
#
_entry.id   AF-K1ZJW8-F1
#
_cell.length_a   1.000
_cell.length_b   1.000
_cell.length_c   1.000
_cell.angle_alpha   90.00
_cell.angle_beta   90.00
_cell.angle_gamma   90.00
#
_symmetry.space_group_name_H-M   'P 1'
#
loop_
_entity.id
_entity.type
_entity.pdbx_description
1 polymer ?
#
loop_
_entity_poly.entity_id
_entity_poly.type
_entity_poly.pdbx_seq_one_letter_code
_entity_poly.pdbx_strand_id
1 'polypeptide(L)'
;MDELDFITLLDTKGVHCEEDEKDRVCGLGLGHDLKLTDVARFFNTIAQNGLELTLEENQLLDSLQMLGLLDVHTDGFAEATDNAVIISTFRDFSPLYRHDVMAHEIQHGHYFTNSAYRSDVNAVWDRLQPNVHKTLASILFYSGAHYNIDDDVLVRNEAASFSVETQTENNGWFGLFASAQLHIDSAMPHPDIIPPSEFKSLSVSDYATLFAQLHSVYTLIEDCHDVYR
;
A
#
# COMPACT_ATOMS: atom_id res chain seq x y z
N MET A 1 4.85 5.79 27.69
CA MET A 1 5.74 6.52 26.76
C MET A 1 5.70 5.63 25.56
N ASP A 2 4.79 5.93 24.64
CA ASP A 2 4.55 5.05 23.49
C ASP A 2 5.85 5.03 22.68
N GLU A 3 6.40 3.85 22.48
CA GLU A 3 7.62 3.65 21.69
C GLU A 3 7.31 4.09 20.26
N LEU A 4 7.88 5.22 19.85
CA LEU A 4 7.95 5.55 18.44
C LEU A 4 9.01 4.63 17.84
N ASP A 5 8.58 3.54 17.22
CA ASP A 5 9.44 2.58 16.53
C ASP A 5 9.15 2.59 15.02
N PHE A 6 9.94 1.86 14.25
CA PHE A 6 9.74 1.75 12.81
C PHE A 6 8.37 1.17 12.44
N ILE A 7 7.77 0.37 13.33
CA ILE A 7 6.41 -0.13 13.16
C ILE A 7 5.40 1.02 13.16
N THR A 8 5.56 1.98 14.07
CA THR A 8 4.74 3.20 14.10
C THR A 8 4.83 4.01 12.79
N LEU A 9 5.98 4.00 12.10
CA LEU A 9 6.10 4.59 10.76
C LEU A 9 5.25 3.84 9.73
N LEU A 10 5.24 2.50 9.78
CA LEU A 10 4.45 1.65 8.90
C LEU A 10 2.94 1.84 9.12
N ASP A 11 2.51 2.06 10.36
CA ASP A 11 1.10 2.29 10.73
C ASP A 11 0.51 3.58 10.12
N THR A 12 1.35 4.57 9.79
CA THR A 12 0.89 5.87 9.23
C THR A 12 0.50 5.85 7.75
N LYS A 13 0.65 4.71 7.06
CA LYS A 13 0.38 4.54 5.62
C LYS A 13 -1.11 4.50 5.24
N GLY A 14 -1.99 4.94 6.14
CA GLY A 14 -3.42 5.00 5.88
C GLY A 14 -4.12 3.66 6.10
N VAL A 15 -3.64 2.83 7.02
CA VAL A 15 -4.43 1.74 7.60
C VAL A 15 -4.92 2.22 8.97
N HIS A 16 -6.24 2.26 9.18
CA HIS A 16 -6.81 2.65 10.47
C HIS A 16 -6.94 1.44 11.40
N CYS A 17 -6.32 1.54 12.57
CA CYS A 17 -6.39 0.52 13.60
C CYS A 17 -7.39 0.96 14.67
N GLU A 18 -8.31 0.08 15.06
CA GLU A 18 -9.11 0.32 16.27
C GLU A 18 -8.28 0.03 17.53
N GLU A 19 -8.54 0.75 18.63
CA GLU A 19 -7.75 0.68 19.88
C GLU A 19 -7.69 -0.73 20.53
N ASP A 20 -8.57 -1.64 20.10
CA ASP A 20 -8.76 -2.97 20.68
C ASP A 20 -7.87 -4.05 20.00
N GLU A 21 -7.11 -3.70 18.95
CA GLU A 21 -6.24 -4.62 18.21
C GLU A 21 -4.75 -4.53 18.56
N LYS A 22 -4.38 -3.97 19.72
CA LYS A 22 -2.99 -3.70 20.16
C LYS A 22 -2.01 -4.89 20.14
N ASP A 23 -2.52 -6.13 20.13
CA ASP A 23 -1.70 -7.35 20.08
C ASP A 23 -1.45 -7.87 18.65
N ARG A 24 -2.06 -7.22 17.64
CA ARG A 24 -1.72 -7.39 16.23
C ARG A 24 -1.02 -6.11 15.78
N VAL A 25 0.10 -6.27 15.09
CA VAL A 25 0.69 -5.13 14.40
C VAL A 25 -0.19 -4.84 13.18
N CYS A 26 -1.24 -4.08 13.40
CA CYS A 26 -2.17 -3.64 12.38
C CYS A 26 -1.43 -2.67 11.45
N GLY A 27 -1.63 -2.78 10.14
CA GLY A 27 -0.85 -1.99 9.17
C GLY A 27 0.43 -2.67 8.69
N LEU A 28 0.90 -3.77 9.30
CA LEU A 28 1.88 -4.66 8.66
C LEU A 28 1.20 -5.47 7.55
N GLY A 29 1.05 -4.82 6.39
CA GLY A 29 0.75 -5.50 5.14
C GLY A 29 1.78 -6.61 4.85
N LEU A 30 1.47 -7.46 3.87
CA LEU A 30 2.35 -8.55 3.45
C LEU A 30 3.68 -8.04 2.86
N GLY A 31 3.69 -6.79 2.40
CA GLY A 31 4.84 -6.00 1.99
C GLY A 31 4.67 -4.55 2.43
N HIS A 32 5.75 -3.78 2.21
CA HIS A 32 5.75 -2.34 2.42
C HIS A 32 6.65 -1.65 1.40
N ASP A 33 6.19 -0.50 0.93
CA ASP A 33 6.99 0.50 0.26
C ASP A 33 7.22 1.70 1.21
N LEU A 34 8.41 2.31 1.20
CA LEU A 34 8.70 3.50 2.01
C LEU A 34 9.49 4.51 1.21
N LYS A 35 8.94 5.73 1.07
CA LYS A 35 9.69 6.85 0.49
C LYS A 35 10.88 7.17 1.38
N LEU A 36 12.04 7.42 0.77
CA LEU A 36 13.22 7.82 1.55
C LEU A 36 13.00 9.09 2.35
N THR A 37 12.14 10.01 1.88
CA THR A 37 11.74 11.21 2.62
C THR A 37 11.06 10.89 3.95
N ASP A 38 10.25 9.83 3.98
CA ASP A 38 9.53 9.41 5.19
C ASP A 38 10.47 8.67 6.14
N VAL A 39 11.41 7.89 5.60
CA VAL A 39 12.49 7.25 6.36
C VAL A 39 13.43 8.28 6.99
N ALA A 40 13.83 9.32 6.25
CA ALA A 40 14.60 10.43 6.79
C ALA A 40 13.85 11.15 7.91
N ARG A 41 12.54 11.39 7.71
CA ARG A 41 11.67 12.00 8.74
C ARG A 41 11.60 11.14 10.00
N PHE A 42 11.50 9.83 9.87
CA PHE A 42 11.53 8.90 11.01
C PHE A 42 12.80 9.07 11.85
N PHE A 43 13.98 8.93 11.23
CA PHE A 43 15.25 9.04 11.96
C PHE A 43 15.45 10.44 12.58
N ASN A 44 15.01 11.49 11.89
CA ASN A 44 14.99 12.84 12.44
C ASN A 44 14.07 12.97 13.66
N THR A 45 12.91 12.34 13.62
CA THR A 45 11.95 12.36 14.73
C THR A 45 12.50 11.63 15.95
N ILE A 46 13.14 10.48 15.77
CA ILE A 46 13.84 9.75 16.84
C ILE A 46 14.92 10.65 17.47
N ALA A 47 15.79 11.22 16.65
CA ALA A 47 16.90 12.07 17.11
C ALA A 47 16.41 13.32 17.84
N GLN A 48 15.37 14.00 17.32
CA GLN A 48 14.79 15.21 17.91
C GLN A 48 14.13 14.94 19.27
N ASN A 49 13.51 13.77 19.44
CA ASN A 49 12.87 13.37 20.68
C ASN A 49 13.85 12.72 21.69
N GLY A 50 15.13 12.55 21.32
CA GLY A 50 16.13 11.90 22.17
C GLY A 50 15.83 10.43 22.44
N LEU A 51 15.16 9.76 21.51
CA LEU A 51 14.88 8.33 21.57
C LEU A 51 16.09 7.54 21.05
N GLU A 52 16.25 6.32 21.55
CA GLU A 52 17.29 5.40 21.07
C GLU A 52 16.73 4.51 19.95
N LEU A 53 17.52 4.32 18.89
CA LEU A 53 17.20 3.34 17.85
C LEU A 53 17.40 1.92 18.38
N THR A 54 16.53 1.00 17.97
CA THR A 54 16.72 -0.43 18.14
C THR A 54 17.95 -0.94 17.37
N LEU A 55 18.36 -2.19 17.62
CA LEU A 55 19.48 -2.80 16.90
C LEU A 55 19.19 -2.88 15.39
N GLU A 56 17.98 -3.28 15.04
CA GLU A 56 17.51 -3.45 13.67
C GLU A 56 17.42 -2.11 12.93
N GLU A 57 16.92 -1.06 13.60
CA GLU A 57 16.87 0.29 13.03
C GLU A 57 18.26 0.90 12.82
N ASN A 58 19.20 0.65 13.72
CA ASN A 58 20.61 1.03 13.51
C ASN A 58 21.20 0.31 12.30
N GLN A 59 20.94 -0.99 12.14
CA GLN A 59 21.42 -1.75 10.97
C GLN A 59 20.81 -1.23 9.65
N LEU A 60 19.53 -0.86 9.67
CA LEU A 60 18.87 -0.22 8.53
C LEU A 60 19.53 1.13 8.22
N LEU A 61 19.72 1.98 9.24
CA LEU A 61 20.37 3.29 9.08
C LEU A 61 21.77 3.16 8.47
N ASP A 62 22.61 2.28 9.01
CA ASP A 62 23.96 2.02 8.51
C ASP A 62 23.95 1.56 7.05
N SER A 63 23.00 0.68 6.70
CA SER A 63 22.84 0.18 5.34
C SER A 63 22.44 1.28 4.37
N LEU A 64 21.49 2.15 4.77
CA LEU A 64 21.02 3.26 3.94
C LEU A 64 22.12 4.29 3.69
N GLN A 65 22.95 4.58 4.70
CA GLN A 65 24.11 5.46 4.55
C GLN A 65 25.19 4.84 3.66
N MET A 66 25.48 3.54 3.87
CA MET A 66 26.48 2.83 3.07
C MET A 66 26.11 2.76 1.59
N LEU A 67 24.81 2.61 1.30
CA LEU A 67 24.26 2.62 -0.07
C LEU A 67 24.13 4.03 -0.66
N GLY A 68 24.38 5.09 0.12
CA GLY A 68 24.22 6.47 -0.30
C GLY A 68 22.76 6.85 -0.59
N LEU A 69 21.81 6.24 0.13
CA LEU A 69 20.38 6.54 0.05
C LEU A 69 19.95 7.57 1.09
N LEU A 70 20.67 7.66 2.21
CA LEU A 70 20.43 8.63 3.27
C LEU A 70 21.72 9.37 3.60
N ASP A 71 21.68 10.70 3.51
CA ASP A 71 22.77 11.57 3.88
C ASP A 71 22.65 12.03 5.34
N VAL A 72 23.80 12.15 6.00
CA VAL A 72 23.90 12.72 7.34
C VAL A 72 24.41 14.15 7.23
N HIS A 73 23.59 15.10 7.66
CA HIS A 73 23.94 16.51 7.76
C HIS A 73 24.06 16.94 9.23
N THR A 74 24.57 18.15 9.45
CA THR A 74 24.64 18.72 10.81
C THR A 74 23.28 18.85 11.47
N ASP A 75 22.22 18.99 10.66
CA ASP A 75 20.87 19.33 11.10
C ASP A 75 19.94 18.09 11.10
N GLY A 76 20.48 16.90 10.80
CA GLY A 76 19.73 15.64 10.76
C GLY A 76 20.02 14.79 9.52
N PHE A 77 19.10 13.88 9.23
CA PHE A 77 19.11 13.00 8.07
C PHE A 77 18.31 13.60 6.91
N ALA A 78 18.77 13.37 5.69
CA ALA A 78 18.03 13.70 4.47
C ALA A 78 18.13 12.55 3.47
N GLU A 79 17.13 12.41 2.60
CA GLU A 79 17.22 11.52 1.45
C GLU A 79 18.29 12.02 0.47
N ALA A 80 19.13 11.12 -0.03
CA ALA A 80 20.11 11.45 -1.06
C ALA A 80 19.45 11.65 -2.44
N THR A 81 18.20 11.21 -2.59
CA THR A 81 17.37 11.37 -3.78
C THR A 81 15.89 11.34 -3.39
N ASP A 82 15.09 12.17 -4.07
CA ASP A 82 13.63 12.22 -3.95
C ASP A 82 12.92 11.11 -4.77
N ASN A 83 13.68 10.39 -5.60
CA ASN A 83 13.17 9.41 -6.57
C ASN A 83 13.50 7.95 -6.18
N ALA A 84 13.47 7.63 -4.90
CA ALA A 84 13.65 6.25 -4.45
C ALA A 84 12.71 5.86 -3.31
N VAL A 85 12.40 4.56 -3.30
CA VAL A 85 11.58 3.89 -2.30
C VAL A 85 12.30 2.63 -1.82
N ILE A 86 12.16 2.32 -0.55
CA ILE A 86 12.55 1.04 0.03
C ILE A 86 11.36 0.09 -0.11
N ILE A 87 11.60 -1.10 -0.62
CA ILE A 87 10.58 -2.16 -0.71
C ILE A 87 10.99 -3.29 0.22
N SER A 88 10.05 -3.80 0.98
CA SER A 88 10.28 -4.89 1.92
C SER A 88 9.11 -5.89 1.92
N THR A 89 9.43 -7.14 2.26
CA THR A 89 8.44 -8.23 2.46
C THR A 89 9.01 -9.24 3.44
N PHE A 90 8.16 -10.09 4.00
CA PHE A 90 8.56 -11.13 4.94
C PHE A 90 9.42 -12.20 4.27
N ARG A 91 10.56 -12.52 4.90
CA ARG A 91 11.46 -13.57 4.41
C ARG A 91 10.86 -14.96 4.47
N ASP A 92 9.92 -15.20 5.39
CA ASP A 92 9.34 -16.52 5.64
C ASP A 92 8.27 -16.93 4.62
N PHE A 93 7.87 -16.00 3.73
CA PHE A 93 6.97 -16.31 2.63
C PHE A 93 7.62 -17.20 1.57
N SER A 94 6.77 -17.98 0.88
CA SER A 94 7.22 -18.81 -0.24
C SER A 94 7.86 -17.92 -1.33
N PRO A 95 8.80 -18.44 -2.14
CA PRO A 95 9.41 -17.64 -3.20
C PRO A 95 8.40 -17.03 -4.18
N LEU A 96 7.34 -17.76 -4.53
CA LEU A 96 6.27 -17.26 -5.40
C LEU A 96 5.47 -16.15 -4.72
N TYR A 97 5.12 -16.33 -3.44
CA TYR A 97 4.39 -15.31 -2.71
C TYR A 97 5.19 -14.02 -2.50
N ARG A 98 6.50 -14.14 -2.22
CA ARG A 98 7.38 -12.96 -2.16
C ARG A 98 7.48 -12.25 -3.51
N HIS A 99 7.47 -12.99 -4.61
CA HIS A 99 7.48 -12.40 -5.94
C HIS A 99 6.22 -11.56 -6.16
N ASP A 100 5.04 -12.09 -5.83
CA ASP A 100 3.76 -11.38 -6.02
C ASP A 100 3.69 -10.13 -5.13
N VAL A 101 4.07 -10.25 -3.85
CA VAL A 101 4.17 -9.09 -2.95
C VAL A 101 5.19 -8.07 -3.47
N MET A 102 6.39 -8.49 -3.87
CA MET A 102 7.38 -7.55 -4.41
C MET A 102 6.87 -6.86 -5.68
N ALA A 103 6.18 -7.58 -6.56
CA ALA A 103 5.59 -6.98 -7.75
C ALA A 103 4.55 -5.91 -7.40
N HIS A 104 3.72 -6.17 -6.39
CA HIS A 104 2.77 -5.22 -5.83
C HIS A 104 3.47 -3.96 -5.30
N GLU A 105 4.43 -4.11 -4.39
CA GLU A 105 5.16 -2.98 -3.78
C GLU A 105 5.99 -2.18 -4.82
N ILE A 106 6.49 -2.83 -5.87
CA ILE A 106 7.17 -2.17 -6.97
C ILE A 106 6.23 -1.21 -7.71
N GLN A 107 4.95 -1.56 -7.86
CA GLN A 107 3.98 -0.65 -8.48
C GLN A 107 3.76 0.61 -7.64
N HIS A 108 3.70 0.47 -6.31
CA HIS A 108 3.70 1.65 -5.43
C HIS A 108 4.95 2.49 -5.61
N GLY A 109 6.11 1.83 -5.71
CA GLY A 109 7.37 2.49 -6.01
C GLY A 109 7.34 3.31 -7.30
N HIS A 110 6.82 2.74 -8.38
CA HIS A 110 6.62 3.47 -9.64
C HIS A 110 5.63 4.62 -9.48
N TYR A 111 4.53 4.43 -8.76
CA TYR A 111 3.57 5.51 -8.50
C TYR A 111 4.23 6.70 -7.79
N PHE A 112 5.14 6.45 -6.85
CA PHE A 112 5.83 7.52 -6.13
C PHE A 112 6.96 8.16 -6.96
N THR A 113 7.76 7.37 -7.66
CA THR A 113 9.01 7.82 -8.28
C THR A 113 8.92 8.11 -9.78
N ASN A 114 7.92 7.58 -10.49
CA ASN A 114 7.71 7.79 -11.92
C ASN A 114 6.46 8.65 -12.16
N SER A 115 6.68 9.91 -12.53
CA SER A 115 5.60 10.88 -12.77
C SER A 115 4.72 10.53 -13.96
N ALA A 116 5.27 9.87 -15.00
CA ALA A 116 4.49 9.44 -16.16
C ALA A 116 3.57 8.27 -15.78
N TYR A 117 4.10 7.26 -15.08
CA TYR A 117 3.31 6.14 -14.56
C TYR A 117 2.18 6.65 -13.65
N ARG A 118 2.49 7.54 -12.69
CA ARG A 118 1.48 8.15 -11.83
C ARG A 118 0.41 8.91 -12.60
N SER A 119 0.81 9.66 -13.64
CA SER A 119 -0.14 10.38 -14.49
C SER A 119 -1.09 9.44 -15.20
N ASP A 120 -0.61 8.30 -15.67
CA ASP A 120 -1.44 7.30 -16.36
C ASP A 120 -2.40 6.60 -15.40
N VAL A 121 -1.92 6.19 -14.22
CA VAL A 121 -2.77 5.66 -13.15
C VAL A 121 -3.91 6.64 -12.83
N ASN A 122 -3.58 7.92 -12.63
CA ASN A 122 -4.58 8.95 -12.33
C ASN A 122 -5.56 9.14 -13.47
N ALA A 123 -5.06 9.23 -14.71
CA ALA A 123 -5.90 9.43 -15.88
C ALA A 123 -6.86 8.27 -16.11
N VAL A 124 -6.46 7.04 -15.79
CA VAL A 124 -7.33 5.89 -15.88
C VAL A 124 -8.34 5.86 -14.73
N TRP A 125 -7.89 6.09 -13.49
CA TRP A 125 -8.78 6.16 -12.33
C TRP A 125 -9.90 7.18 -12.54
N ASP A 126 -9.58 8.37 -13.05
CA ASP A 126 -10.54 9.46 -13.28
C ASP A 126 -11.58 9.12 -14.37
N ARG A 127 -11.34 8.10 -15.20
CA ARG A 127 -12.27 7.62 -16.24
C ARG A 127 -13.22 6.52 -15.75
N LEU A 128 -12.96 5.94 -14.57
CA LEU A 128 -13.83 4.91 -14.01
C LEU A 128 -15.20 5.51 -13.69
N GLN A 129 -16.24 4.68 -13.81
CA GLN A 129 -17.59 5.10 -13.46
C GLN A 129 -17.71 5.27 -11.93
N PRO A 130 -18.54 6.20 -11.43
CA PRO A 130 -18.65 6.44 -9.99
C PRO A 130 -19.00 5.19 -9.16
N ASN A 131 -19.79 4.27 -9.72
CA ASN A 131 -20.12 3.00 -9.06
C ASN A 131 -18.90 2.07 -8.95
N VAL A 132 -17.95 2.16 -9.88
CA VAL A 132 -16.68 1.42 -9.83
C VAL A 132 -15.83 1.95 -8.69
N HIS A 133 -15.62 3.27 -8.61
CA HIS A 133 -14.90 3.90 -7.48
C HIS A 133 -15.46 3.42 -6.14
N LYS A 134 -16.79 3.53 -6.00
CA LYS A 134 -17.48 3.11 -4.77
C LYS A 134 -17.28 1.62 -4.46
N THR A 135 -17.27 0.76 -5.48
CA THR A 135 -17.05 -0.68 -5.31
C THR A 135 -15.61 -0.98 -4.88
N LEU A 136 -14.62 -0.37 -5.52
CA LEU A 136 -13.20 -0.56 -5.18
C LEU A 136 -12.87 -0.05 -3.77
N ALA A 137 -13.37 1.14 -3.42
CA ALA A 137 -13.26 1.68 -2.07
C ALA A 137 -13.92 0.75 -1.04
N SER A 138 -15.09 0.18 -1.36
CA SER A 138 -15.75 -0.79 -0.47
C SER A 138 -14.94 -2.07 -0.28
N ILE A 139 -14.30 -2.58 -1.34
CA ILE A 139 -13.42 -3.75 -1.25
C ILE A 139 -12.24 -3.47 -0.33
N LEU A 140 -11.54 -2.34 -0.54
CA LEU A 140 -10.41 -1.94 0.30
C LEU A 140 -10.86 -1.77 1.76
N PHE A 141 -11.91 -1.00 2.00
CA PHE A 141 -12.43 -0.73 3.32
C PHE A 141 -12.84 -2.00 4.09
N TYR A 142 -13.54 -2.92 3.42
CA TYR A 142 -14.02 -4.14 4.05
C TYR A 142 -12.99 -5.25 4.13
N SER A 143 -11.84 -5.16 3.45
CA SER A 143 -10.85 -6.24 3.32
C SER A 143 -10.27 -6.76 4.65
N GLY A 144 -10.51 -6.08 5.77
CA GLY A 144 -9.89 -6.38 7.07
C GLY A 144 -8.49 -5.75 7.23
N ALA A 145 -7.96 -5.13 6.16
CA ALA A 145 -6.76 -4.30 6.23
C ALA A 145 -7.07 -2.82 6.50
N HIS A 146 -8.34 -2.46 6.69
CA HIS A 146 -8.81 -1.15 7.16
C HIS A 146 -8.18 0.07 6.45
N TYR A 147 -8.04 -0.01 5.13
CA TYR A 147 -7.55 1.11 4.31
C TYR A 147 -8.37 2.39 4.55
N ASN A 148 -7.67 3.51 4.65
CA ASN A 148 -8.22 4.84 4.76
C ASN A 148 -8.70 5.30 3.37
N ILE A 149 -9.95 5.02 3.09
CA ILE A 149 -10.57 5.35 1.80
C ILE A 149 -10.79 6.86 1.58
N ASP A 150 -10.59 7.69 2.60
CA ASP A 150 -10.57 9.15 2.44
C ASP A 150 -9.23 9.65 1.86
N ASP A 151 -8.21 8.81 1.83
CA ASP A 151 -6.95 9.08 1.13
C ASP A 151 -7.05 8.65 -0.34
N ASP A 152 -7.43 9.60 -1.20
CA ASP A 152 -7.56 9.39 -2.65
C ASP A 152 -6.24 8.91 -3.30
N VAL A 153 -5.08 9.31 -2.75
CA VAL A 153 -3.78 8.86 -3.27
C VAL A 153 -3.56 7.40 -2.95
N LEU A 154 -3.86 6.98 -1.71
CA LEU A 154 -3.81 5.57 -1.29
C LEU A 154 -4.72 4.72 -2.18
N VAL A 155 -6.00 5.09 -2.27
CA VAL A 155 -7.00 4.30 -3.01
C VAL A 155 -6.61 4.12 -4.48
N ARG A 156 -6.11 5.18 -5.14
CA ARG A 156 -5.63 5.10 -6.53
C ARG A 156 -4.42 4.18 -6.69
N ASN A 157 -3.47 4.31 -5.77
CA ASN A 157 -2.22 3.58 -5.81
C ASN A 157 -2.45 2.07 -5.56
N GLU A 158 -3.23 1.73 -4.53
CA GLU A 158 -3.70 0.36 -4.27
C GLU A 158 -4.44 -0.22 -5.48
N ALA A 159 -5.33 0.58 -6.08
CA ALA A 159 -6.09 0.10 -7.23
C ALA A 159 -5.22 -0.23 -8.44
N ALA A 160 -4.17 0.55 -8.67
CA ALA A 160 -3.19 0.24 -9.71
C ALA A 160 -2.38 -1.02 -9.35
N SER A 161 -1.84 -1.11 -8.14
CA SER A 161 -1.01 -2.24 -7.70
C SER A 161 -1.75 -3.58 -7.75
N PHE A 162 -2.97 -3.65 -7.23
CA PHE A 162 -3.79 -4.87 -7.30
C PHE A 162 -4.28 -5.22 -8.71
N SER A 163 -4.19 -4.28 -9.66
CA SER A 163 -4.49 -4.56 -11.07
C SER A 163 -3.31 -5.19 -11.81
N VAL A 164 -2.09 -5.02 -11.31
CA VAL A 164 -0.83 -5.48 -11.94
C VAL A 164 -0.28 -6.75 -11.29
N GLU A 165 -0.63 -7.03 -10.03
CA GLU A 165 -0.19 -8.22 -9.30
C GLU A 165 -0.57 -9.53 -10.04
N THR A 166 0.43 -10.35 -10.38
CA THR A 166 0.24 -11.58 -11.15
C THR A 166 -0.55 -12.63 -10.36
N GLN A 167 -1.52 -13.24 -11.03
CA GLN A 167 -2.54 -14.15 -10.48
C GLN A 167 -1.99 -15.52 -9.99
N THR A 168 -0.71 -15.62 -9.64
CA THR A 168 -0.05 -16.93 -9.50
C THR A 168 -0.41 -17.66 -8.21
N GLU A 169 -0.49 -17.00 -7.05
CA GLU A 169 -0.98 -17.67 -5.83
C GLU A 169 -1.86 -16.80 -4.91
N ASN A 170 -1.96 -15.48 -5.13
CA ASN A 170 -2.76 -14.61 -4.25
C ASN A 170 -3.55 -13.51 -4.98
N ASN A 171 -4.45 -13.93 -5.86
CA ASN A 171 -5.76 -13.35 -6.19
C ASN A 171 -5.99 -11.83 -6.35
N GLY A 172 -5.02 -10.90 -6.32
CA GLY A 172 -5.22 -9.45 -6.55
C GLY A 172 -6.54 -8.91 -5.96
N TRP A 173 -7.32 -8.22 -6.79
CA TRP A 173 -8.66 -7.74 -6.43
C TRP A 173 -9.65 -8.83 -5.95
N PHE A 174 -9.50 -10.09 -6.38
CA PHE A 174 -10.42 -11.18 -6.02
C PHE A 174 -10.14 -11.65 -4.60
N GLY A 175 -8.87 -11.67 -4.21
CA GLY A 175 -8.42 -12.01 -2.86
C GLY A 175 -8.94 -10.96 -1.88
N LEU A 176 -8.77 -9.69 -2.23
CA LEU A 176 -9.35 -8.59 -1.45
C LEU A 176 -10.87 -8.66 -1.37
N PHE A 177 -11.56 -8.93 -2.48
CA PHE A 177 -13.02 -9.07 -2.47
C PHE A 177 -13.47 -10.23 -1.57
N ALA A 178 -12.81 -11.38 -1.65
CA ALA A 178 -13.09 -12.51 -0.78
C ALA A 178 -12.85 -12.17 0.70
N SER A 179 -11.74 -11.48 1.00
CA SER A 179 -11.45 -10.97 2.34
C SER A 179 -12.54 -10.00 2.81
N ALA A 180 -12.96 -9.08 1.94
CA ALA A 180 -14.02 -8.14 2.22
C ALA A 180 -15.35 -8.83 2.58
N GLN A 181 -15.72 -9.88 1.85
CA GLN A 181 -16.92 -10.67 2.17
C GLN A 181 -16.86 -11.34 3.55
N LEU A 182 -15.66 -11.70 4.02
CA LEU A 182 -15.46 -12.32 5.33
C LEU A 182 -15.48 -11.31 6.48
N HIS A 183 -15.01 -10.08 6.23
CA HIS A 183 -14.80 -9.06 7.26
C HIS A 183 -15.88 -7.96 7.30
N ILE A 184 -16.81 -7.93 6.34
CA ILE A 184 -17.80 -6.85 6.22
C ILE A 184 -18.69 -6.63 7.45
N ASP A 185 -18.94 -7.68 8.25
CA ASP A 185 -19.79 -7.56 9.45
C ASP A 185 -19.10 -6.87 10.63
N SER A 186 -17.77 -6.75 10.61
CA SER A 186 -17.02 -6.05 11.66
C SER A 186 -16.77 -4.58 11.32
N ALA A 187 -17.12 -4.12 10.11
CA ALA A 187 -16.77 -2.79 9.65
C ALA A 187 -17.80 -1.72 10.08
N MET A 188 -17.30 -0.58 10.56
CA MET A 188 -18.14 0.57 10.84
C MET A 188 -18.74 1.16 9.54
N PRO A 189 -19.94 1.75 9.57
CA PRO A 189 -20.51 2.40 8.40
C PRO A 189 -19.66 3.58 7.91
N HIS A 190 -19.43 3.66 6.59
CA HIS A 190 -18.84 4.82 5.93
C HIS A 190 -19.79 5.37 4.86
N PRO A 191 -19.93 6.70 4.69
CA PRO A 191 -20.86 7.27 3.70
C PRO A 191 -20.50 6.92 2.25
N ASP A 192 -19.20 6.80 1.96
CA ASP A 192 -18.67 6.63 0.61
C ASP A 192 -18.47 5.17 0.19
N ILE A 193 -18.96 4.20 0.97
CA ILE A 193 -18.94 2.77 0.62
C ILE A 193 -20.34 2.18 0.42
N ILE A 194 -20.39 1.02 -0.22
CA ILE A 194 -21.60 0.23 -0.42
C ILE A 194 -22.02 -0.34 0.94
N PRO A 195 -23.27 -0.17 1.39
CA PRO A 195 -23.74 -0.72 2.66
C PRO A 195 -23.51 -2.25 2.76
N PRO A 196 -23.25 -2.80 3.97
CA PRO A 196 -22.97 -4.22 4.17
C PRO A 196 -23.96 -5.18 3.50
N SER A 197 -25.26 -4.89 3.60
CA SER A 197 -26.31 -5.72 3.01
C SER A 197 -26.27 -5.74 1.48
N GLU A 198 -25.91 -4.61 0.85
CA GLU A 198 -25.82 -4.49 -0.60
C GLU A 198 -24.51 -5.12 -1.11
N PHE A 199 -23.40 -4.90 -0.42
CA PHE A 199 -22.12 -5.48 -0.80
C PHE A 199 -22.11 -7.03 -0.70
N LYS A 200 -22.76 -7.60 0.32
CA LYS A 200 -22.98 -9.05 0.43
C LYS A 200 -23.82 -9.64 -0.70
N SER A 201 -24.63 -8.82 -1.36
CA SER A 201 -25.46 -9.26 -2.48
C SER A 201 -24.72 -9.25 -3.81
N LEU A 202 -23.50 -8.67 -3.87
CA LEU A 202 -22.67 -8.68 -5.06
C LEU A 202 -22.31 -10.11 -5.43
N SER A 203 -22.66 -10.49 -6.65
CA SER A 203 -22.34 -11.79 -7.20
C SER A 203 -20.92 -11.83 -7.79
N VAL A 204 -20.41 -13.04 -8.01
CA VAL A 204 -19.17 -13.25 -8.78
C VAL A 204 -19.27 -12.65 -10.19
N SER A 205 -20.49 -12.54 -10.76
CA SER A 205 -20.70 -11.89 -12.06
C SER A 205 -20.55 -10.36 -12.00
N ASP A 206 -20.97 -9.75 -10.89
CA ASP A 206 -20.77 -8.32 -10.65
C ASP A 206 -19.28 -8.02 -10.50
N TYR A 207 -18.58 -8.90 -9.78
CA TYR A 207 -17.12 -8.87 -9.65
C TYR A 207 -16.40 -9.08 -11.01
N ALA A 208 -16.84 -10.02 -11.85
CA ALA A 208 -16.25 -10.23 -13.17
C ALA A 208 -16.41 -9.01 -14.09
N THR A 209 -17.53 -8.29 -13.96
CA THR A 209 -17.76 -7.04 -14.71
C THR A 209 -16.84 -5.92 -14.22
N LEU A 210 -16.65 -5.80 -12.91
CA LEU A 210 -15.68 -4.90 -12.31
C LEU A 210 -14.25 -5.23 -12.78
N PHE A 211 -13.88 -6.51 -12.74
CA PHE A 211 -12.57 -6.98 -13.17
C PHE A 211 -12.33 -6.73 -14.67
N ALA A 212 -13.33 -6.88 -15.52
CA ALA A 212 -13.19 -6.55 -16.94
C ALA A 212 -12.92 -5.05 -17.16
N GLN A 213 -13.52 -4.18 -16.34
CA GLN A 213 -13.25 -2.74 -16.38
C GLN A 213 -11.85 -2.43 -15.84
N LEU A 214 -11.41 -3.07 -14.75
CA LEU A 214 -10.05 -2.96 -14.22
C LEU A 214 -8.98 -3.54 -15.16
N HIS A 215 -9.26 -4.63 -15.88
CA HIS A 215 -8.32 -5.21 -16.82
C HIS A 215 -8.03 -4.27 -18.01
N SER A 216 -9.02 -3.45 -18.39
CA SER A 216 -8.79 -2.36 -19.36
C SER A 216 -7.89 -1.25 -18.79
N VAL A 217 -7.85 -1.07 -17.46
CA VAL A 217 -6.90 -0.18 -16.79
C VAL A 217 -5.49 -0.76 -16.85
N TYR A 218 -5.36 -2.04 -16.52
CA TYR A 218 -4.09 -2.76 -16.51
C TYR A 218 -3.40 -2.77 -17.89
N THR A 219 -4.12 -3.15 -18.94
CA THR A 219 -3.58 -3.21 -20.30
C THR A 219 -3.07 -1.85 -20.79
N LEU A 220 -3.74 -0.76 -20.42
CA LEU A 220 -3.29 0.60 -20.77
C LEU A 220 -2.02 1.01 -20.01
N ILE A 221 -1.84 0.55 -18.77
CA ILE A 221 -0.65 0.89 -17.96
C ILE A 221 0.56 0.07 -18.43
N GLU A 222 0.40 -1.22 -18.72
CA GLU A 222 1.49 -2.07 -19.22
C GLU A 222 1.97 -1.65 -20.61
N ASP A 223 1.04 -1.33 -21.53
CA ASP A 223 1.38 -0.89 -22.90
C ASP A 223 2.17 0.42 -22.91
N CYS A 224 2.04 1.25 -21.86
CA CYS A 224 2.71 2.54 -21.76
C CYS A 224 4.12 2.48 -21.18
N HIS A 225 4.45 1.50 -20.32
CA HIS A 225 5.64 1.61 -19.46
C HIS A 225 6.63 0.45 -19.51
N ASP A 226 6.38 -0.63 -20.26
CA ASP A 226 7.31 -1.78 -20.36
C ASP A 226 7.82 -2.18 -18.94
N VAL A 227 6.92 -2.16 -17.95
CA VAL A 227 7.19 -2.11 -16.48
C VAL A 227 8.10 -3.24 -15.98
N TYR A 228 8.29 -4.29 -16.78
CA TYR A 228 9.07 -5.47 -16.47
C TYR A 228 10.27 -5.73 -17.40
N ARG A 229 10.69 -4.76 -18.25
CA ARG A 229 11.84 -4.92 -19.16
C ARG A 229 13.12 -4.22 -18.69
#